data_AF-D3V135-F1
#
_entry.id   AF-D3V135-F1
#
_cell.length_a   1.000
_cell.length_b   1.000
_cell.length_c   1.000
_cell.angle_alpha   90.00
_cell.angle_beta   90.00
_cell.angle_gamma   90.00
#
_symmetry.space_group_name_H-M   'P 1'
#
loop_
_entity.id
_entity.type
_entity.pdbx_description
1 polymer ?
#
loop_
_entity_poly.entity_id
_entity_poly.type
_entity_poly.pdbx_seq_one_letter_code
_entity_poly.pdbx_strand_id
1 'polypeptide(L)'
;MKSKRVLSEPERITLQQLALNHPHRDVRTRGTGLLMLTRGLKPRQIAVETGCSVRVIYNWVHTWHDFGIAGLLGGHAGGRYPAMTSEMIATAVEIACSESLTLSR
;
A
#
# COMPACT_ATOMS: atom_id res chain seq x y z
N MET A 1 -8.67 7.72 18.46
CA MET A 1 -8.07 8.60 17.45
C MET A 1 -8.50 10.03 17.69
N LYS A 2 -7.70 10.77 18.47
CA LYS A 2 -7.71 12.23 18.43
C LYS A 2 -6.84 12.64 17.23
N SER A 3 -7.21 13.74 16.60
CA SER A 3 -6.53 14.42 15.49
C SER A 3 -7.17 14.19 14.11
N LYS A 4 -8.07 15.11 13.79
CA LYS A 4 -8.44 15.54 12.44
C LYS A 4 -7.14 16.02 11.77
N ARG A 5 -6.35 15.12 11.18
CA ARG A 5 -5.10 15.49 10.49
C ARG A 5 -5.50 16.18 9.19
N VAL A 6 -5.06 17.43 9.05
CA VAL A 6 -5.19 18.17 7.80
C VAL A 6 -4.13 17.59 6.85
N LEU A 7 -4.56 17.08 5.69
CA LEU A 7 -3.61 16.69 4.65
C LEU A 7 -2.93 17.95 4.13
N SER A 8 -1.63 17.85 3.89
CA SER A 8 -0.91 18.83 3.10
C SER A 8 -1.47 18.89 1.68
N GLU A 9 -1.19 19.99 0.99
CA GLU A 9 -1.64 20.17 -0.38
C GLU A 9 -1.17 19.05 -1.34
N PRO A 10 0.11 18.60 -1.31
CA PRO A 10 0.56 17.50 -2.15
C PRO A 10 -0.13 16.18 -1.83
N GLU A 11 -0.33 15.87 -0.54
CA GLU A 11 -1.04 14.67 -0.10
C GLU A 11 -2.50 14.66 -0.60
N ARG A 12 -3.18 15.80 -0.51
CA ARG A 12 -4.55 15.96 -0.99
C ARG A 12 -4.64 15.77 -2.50
N ILE A 13 -3.78 16.41 -3.27
CA ILE A 13 -3.73 16.25 -4.74
C ILE A 13 -3.44 14.79 -5.10
N THR A 14 -2.50 14.15 -4.41
CA THR A 14 -2.13 12.75 -4.62
C THR A 14 -3.34 11.83 -4.43
N LEU A 15 -4.07 11.97 -3.32
CA LEU A 15 -5.27 11.17 -3.07
C LEU A 15 -6.40 11.47 -4.05
N GLN A 16 -6.54 12.72 -4.52
CA GLN A 16 -7.51 13.08 -5.56
C GLN A 16 -7.19 12.38 -6.88
N GLN A 17 -5.94 12.43 -7.34
CA GLN A 17 -5.51 11.75 -8.57
C GLN A 17 -5.65 10.24 -8.45
N LEU A 18 -5.29 9.67 -7.30
CA LEU A 18 -5.44 8.25 -7.02
C LEU A 18 -6.92 7.82 -7.01
N ALA A 19 -7.80 8.60 -6.39
CA ALA A 19 -9.24 8.30 -6.34
C ALA A 19 -9.92 8.38 -7.72
N LEU A 20 -9.47 9.30 -8.59
CA LEU A 20 -10.06 9.52 -9.91
C LEU A 20 -9.52 8.53 -10.95
N ASN A 21 -8.21 8.32 -10.99
CA ASN A 21 -7.54 7.79 -12.18
C ASN A 21 -6.90 6.41 -11.99
N HIS A 22 -6.74 5.93 -10.75
CA HIS A 22 -6.03 4.66 -10.54
C HIS A 22 -6.77 3.49 -11.21
N PRO A 23 -6.11 2.54 -11.90
CA PRO A 23 -6.79 1.47 -12.64
C PRO A 23 -7.59 0.52 -11.73
N HIS A 24 -7.06 0.22 -10.54
CA HIS A 24 -7.69 -0.69 -9.59
C HIS A 24 -8.74 0.01 -8.72
N ARG A 25 -9.96 -0.54 -8.73
CA ARG A 25 -11.13 0.00 -8.00
C ARG A 25 -10.89 0.11 -6.51
N ASP A 26 -10.26 -0.89 -5.90
CA ASP A 26 -10.01 -0.92 -4.46
C ASP A 26 -9.09 0.23 -4.03
N VAL A 27 -8.04 0.52 -4.80
CA VAL A 27 -7.15 1.64 -4.57
C VAL A 27 -7.90 2.97 -4.71
N ARG A 28 -8.75 3.12 -5.75
CA ARG A 28 -9.61 4.31 -5.87
C ARG A 28 -10.48 4.49 -4.61
N THR A 29 -11.13 3.42 -4.14
CA THR A 29 -11.97 3.45 -2.93
C THR A 29 -11.17 3.85 -1.68
N ARG A 30 -9.93 3.36 -1.52
CA ARG A 30 -9.04 3.77 -0.42
C ARG A 30 -8.78 5.28 -0.45
N GLY A 31 -8.43 5.82 -1.62
CA GLY A 31 -8.21 7.24 -1.82
C GLY A 31 -9.44 8.09 -1.51
N THR A 32 -10.61 7.68 -2.02
CA THR A 32 -11.89 8.33 -1.72
C THR A 32 -12.20 8.32 -0.22
N GLY A 33 -12.00 7.20 0.46
CA GLY A 33 -12.25 7.08 1.91
C GLY A 33 -11.39 8.03 2.74
N LEU A 34 -10.11 8.19 2.40
CA LEU A 34 -9.22 9.14 3.07
C LEU A 34 -9.61 10.60 2.80
N LEU A 35 -10.04 10.94 1.58
CA LEU A 35 -10.58 12.26 1.27
C LEU A 35 -11.89 12.56 2.01
N MET A 36 -12.72 11.55 2.27
CA MET A 36 -13.92 11.71 3.10
C MET A 36 -13.57 12.01 4.57
N LEU A 37 -12.52 11.38 5.11
CA LEU A 37 -12.03 11.68 6.46
C LEU A 37 -11.60 13.13 6.62
N THR A 38 -10.87 13.68 5.65
CA THR A 38 -10.44 15.09 5.72
C THR A 38 -11.59 16.08 5.65
N ARG A 39 -12.67 15.70 4.95
CA ARG A 39 -13.94 16.45 4.92
C ARG A 39 -14.75 16.31 6.21
N GLY A 40 -14.30 15.49 7.16
CA GLY A 40 -14.89 15.36 8.48
C GLY A 40 -15.89 14.21 8.65
N LEU A 41 -16.04 13.32 7.66
CA LEU A 41 -16.87 12.13 7.82
C LEU A 41 -16.23 11.19 8.85
N LYS A 42 -17.07 10.58 9.69
CA LYS A 42 -16.62 9.59 10.69
C LYS A 42 -16.36 8.24 10.00
N PRO A 43 -15.42 7.41 10.48
CA PRO A 43 -15.12 6.10 9.90
C PRO A 43 -16.35 5.20 9.68
N ARG A 44 -17.37 5.28 10.54
CA ARG A 44 -18.63 4.55 10.38
C ARG A 44 -19.47 5.02 9.19
N GLN A 45 -19.50 6.33 8.92
CA GLN A 45 -20.20 6.87 7.76
C GLN A 45 -19.48 6.45 6.48
N ILE A 46 -18.14 6.51 6.49
CA ILE A 46 -17.32 6.11 5.34
C ILE A 46 -17.46 4.62 5.06
N ALA A 47 -17.53 3.78 6.10
CA ALA A 47 -17.82 2.36 5.95
C ALA A 47 -19.15 2.11 5.20
N VAL A 48 -20.19 2.87 5.53
CA VAL A 48 -21.48 2.82 4.82
C VAL A 48 -21.32 3.27 3.36
N GLU A 49 -20.72 4.43 3.12
CA GLU A 49 -20.53 4.99 1.76
C GLU A 49 -19.68 4.10 0.84
N THR A 50 -18.67 3.43 1.41
CA THR A 50 -17.73 2.60 0.64
C THR A 50 -18.12 1.12 0.60
N GLY A 51 -19.11 0.70 1.38
CA GLY A 51 -19.46 -0.71 1.60
C GLY A 51 -18.38 -1.53 2.31
N CYS A 52 -17.34 -0.90 2.85
CA CYS A 52 -16.25 -1.56 3.55
C CYS A 52 -16.52 -1.65 5.06
N SER A 53 -15.87 -2.60 5.75
CA SER A 53 -15.96 -2.65 7.21
C SER A 53 -15.23 -1.47 7.86
N VAL A 54 -15.70 -1.03 9.03
CA VAL A 54 -15.04 0.04 9.81
C VAL A 54 -13.58 -0.31 10.13
N ARG A 55 -13.27 -1.60 10.34
CA ARG A 55 -11.90 -2.09 10.53
C ARG A 55 -11.00 -1.77 9.33
N VAL A 56 -11.51 -1.98 8.11
CA VAL A 56 -10.79 -1.68 6.87
C VAL A 56 -10.54 -0.18 6.74
N ILE A 57 -11.50 0.67 7.12
CA ILE A 57 -11.31 2.13 7.14
C ILE A 57 -10.17 2.53 8.08
N TYR A 58 -10.16 2.00 9.31
CA TYR A 58 -9.07 2.25 10.25
C TYR A 58 -7.73 1.76 9.70
N ASN A 59 -7.70 0.59 9.07
CA ASN A 59 -6.49 0.09 8.43
C ASN A 59 -5.96 1.09 7.39
N TRP A 60 -6.80 1.61 6.49
CA TRP A 60 -6.35 2.62 5.52
C TRP A 60 -5.75 3.87 6.17
N VAL A 61 -6.32 4.33 7.29
CA VAL A 61 -5.79 5.48 8.04
C VAL A 61 -4.41 5.19 8.61
N HIS A 62 -4.25 4.04 9.27
CA HIS A 62 -2.96 3.62 9.82
C HIS A 62 -1.92 3.43 8.72
N THR A 63 -2.29 2.69 7.67
CA THR A 63 -1.42 2.42 6.54
C THR A 63 -0.99 3.71 5.81
N TRP A 64 -1.89 4.68 5.64
CA TRP A 64 -1.53 6.00 5.10
C TRP A 64 -0.59 6.77 6.03
N HIS A 65 -0.84 6.73 7.34
CA HIS A 65 0.00 7.40 8.32
C HIS A 65 1.42 6.85 8.34
N ASP A 66 1.55 5.53 8.30
CA ASP A 66 2.84 4.85 8.50
C ASP A 66 3.64 4.75 7.19
N PHE A 67 2.97 4.63 6.04
CA PHE A 67 3.60 4.31 4.76
C PHE A 67 3.18 5.24 3.59
N GLY A 68 2.33 6.23 3.83
CA GLY A 68 1.84 7.14 2.81
C GLY A 68 1.16 6.42 1.63
N ILE A 69 1.43 6.89 0.42
CA ILE A 69 0.87 6.30 -0.81
C ILE A 69 1.30 4.84 -1.00
N ALA A 70 2.54 4.48 -0.65
CA ALA A 70 3.04 3.11 -0.82
C ALA A 70 2.18 2.10 -0.06
N GLY A 71 1.73 2.47 1.13
CA GLY A 71 0.81 1.63 1.91
C GLY A 71 -0.56 1.45 1.26
N LEU A 72 -1.08 2.47 0.56
CA LEU A 72 -2.36 2.36 -0.13
C LEU A 72 -2.30 1.54 -1.41
N LEU A 73 -1.16 1.60 -2.10
CA LEU A 73 -0.88 0.82 -3.30
C LEU A 73 -0.57 -0.64 -2.96
N GLY A 74 -0.11 -0.91 -1.74
CA GLY A 74 0.12 -2.26 -1.23
C GLY A 74 -1.15 -3.12 -1.24
N GLY A 75 -1.05 -4.29 -1.87
CA GLY A 75 -2.02 -5.36 -1.72
C GLY A 75 -1.82 -6.15 -0.42
N HIS A 76 -2.54 -7.26 -0.27
CA HIS A 76 -2.18 -8.25 0.74
C HIS A 76 -0.73 -8.69 0.45
N ALA A 77 0.15 -8.67 1.45
CA ALA A 77 1.51 -9.23 1.34
C ALA A 77 1.46 -10.77 1.32
N GLY A 78 0.61 -11.33 0.47
CA GLY A 78 0.40 -12.76 0.25
C GLY A 78 1.12 -13.19 -1.02
N GLY A 79 2.43 -12.95 -1.08
CA GLY A 79 3.30 -13.60 -2.05
C GLY A 79 3.76 -14.94 -1.52
N ARG A 80 4.19 -15.84 -2.42
CA ARG A 80 4.94 -17.02 -1.99
C ARG A 80 6.21 -16.51 -1.29
N TYR A 81 6.47 -16.99 -0.07
CA TYR A 81 7.73 -16.72 0.59
C TYR A 81 8.89 -17.07 -0.36
N PRO A 82 10.00 -16.31 -0.36
CA PRO A 82 11.19 -16.68 -1.12
C PRO A 82 11.57 -18.13 -0.84
N ALA A 83 11.78 -18.93 -1.90
CA ALA A 83 12.11 -20.34 -1.77
C ALA A 83 13.52 -20.58 -1.21
N MET A 84 14.37 -19.56 -1.22
CA MET A 84 15.74 -19.56 -0.76
C MET A 84 16.01 -18.31 0.08
N THR A 85 16.85 -18.44 1.10
CA THR A 85 17.32 -17.28 1.87
C THR A 85 18.35 -16.48 1.08
N SER A 86 18.65 -15.25 1.50
CA SER A 86 19.66 -14.41 0.87
C SER A 86 21.03 -15.09 0.82
N GLU A 87 21.37 -15.86 1.86
CA GLU A 87 22.61 -16.62 1.95
C GLU A 87 22.64 -17.76 0.93
N MET A 88 21.55 -18.52 0.79
CA MET A 88 21.43 -19.58 -0.22
C MET A 88 21.55 -19.04 -1.64
N ILE A 89 20.97 -17.87 -1.91
CA ILE A 89 21.09 -17.20 -3.22
C ILE A 89 22.55 -16.78 -3.46
N ALA A 90 23.22 -16.21 -2.46
CA ALA A 90 24.62 -15.82 -2.57
C ALA A 90 25.53 -17.03 -2.88
N THR A 91 25.35 -18.15 -2.17
CA THR A 91 26.09 -19.39 -2.43
C THR A 91 25.81 -19.94 -3.83
N ALA A 92 24.56 -19.93 -4.29
CA ALA A 92 24.21 -20.39 -5.64
C ALA A 92 24.87 -19.54 -6.74
N VAL A 93 24.92 -18.21 -6.54
CA VAL A 93 25.61 -17.28 -7.46
C VAL A 93 27.11 -17.53 -7.47
N GLU A 94 27.73 -17.74 -6.31
CA GLU A 94 29.15 -18.06 -6.20
C GLU A 94 29.51 -19.37 -6.92
N ILE A 95 28.71 -20.43 -6.73
CA ILE A 95 28.87 -21.70 -7.46
C ILE A 95 28.75 -21.47 -8.98
N ALA A 96 27.71 -20.75 -9.42
CA ALA A 96 27.48 -20.48 -10.84
C ALA A 96 28.59 -19.63 -11.49
N CYS A 97 29.28 -18.79 -10.70
CA CYS A 97 30.41 -17.98 -11.17
C CYS A 97 31.76 -18.73 -11.13
N SER A 98 31.88 -19.76 -10.29
CA SER A 98 33.14 -20.51 -10.08
C SER A 98 33.25 -21.75 -10.96
N GLU A 99 32.11 -22.37 -11.32
CA GLU A 99 32.09 -23.43 -12.32
C GLU A 99 31.92 -22.84 -13.73
N SER A 100 32.64 -23.38 -14.72
CA SER A 100 32.69 -22.87 -16.11
C SER A 100 31.40 -23.07 -16.93
N LEU A 101 30.21 -22.99 -16.31
CA LEU A 101 28.94 -22.98 -17.03
C LEU A 101 27.89 -22.14 -16.28
N THR A 102 27.63 -20.94 -16.84
CA THR A 102 26.31 -20.25 -17.02
C THR A 102 26.17 -18.78 -16.61
N LEU A 103 27.19 -18.09 -16.07
CA LEU A 103 27.19 -16.61 -16.04
C LEU A 103 28.52 -16.03 -16.53
N SER A 104 28.56 -15.59 -17.78
CA SER A 104 29.64 -14.76 -18.29
C SER A 104 29.62 -13.41 -17.55
N ARG A 105 30.77 -13.02 -17.00
CA ARG A 105 30.94 -11.83 -16.16
C ARG A 105 30.61 -10.53 -16.90
#